data_AF-A0A3B0R228-F1
#
_entry.id   AF-A0A3B0R228-F1
#
_cell.length_a   1.000
_cell.length_b   1.000
_cell.length_c   1.000
_cell.angle_alpha   90.00
_cell.angle_beta   90.00
_cell.angle_gamma   90.00
#
_symmetry.space_group_name_H-M   'P 1'
#
loop_
_entity.id
_entity.type
_entity.pdbx_description
1 polymer ?
#
loop_
_entity_poly.entity_id
_entity_poly.type
_entity_poly.pdbx_seq_one_letter_code
_entity_poly.pdbx_strand_id
1 'polypeptide(L)'
;MFDDDFDIPDDIAAMADSAAAALAEMGEEYAKDASKDADQLLVFAERAKAAVDNEAVLVAMDDIFSIAHNFKGQGSTFGYELVTLLGDALCKISRPVNNPTLASVPQAVKISAAIHTILHQRITGDGGEAGAKLCAELDLAA
;
A
#
# COMPACT_ATOMS: atom_id res chain seq x y z
N MET A 1 -35.61 -23.68 -24.61
CA MET A 1 -34.52 -24.49 -24.06
C MET A 1 -33.35 -24.17 -24.96
N PHE A 2 -32.49 -23.23 -24.53
CA PHE A 2 -31.28 -22.89 -25.26
C PHE A 2 -30.23 -23.86 -24.74
N ASP A 3 -29.77 -24.77 -25.60
CA ASP A 3 -28.71 -25.70 -25.24
C ASP A 3 -27.41 -24.92 -25.11
N ASP A 4 -26.85 -25.14 -23.93
CA ASP A 4 -25.65 -24.61 -23.32
C ASP A 4 -24.49 -25.50 -23.80
N ASP A 5 -23.62 -24.97 -24.66
CA ASP A 5 -22.27 -25.52 -24.93
C ASP A 5 -21.50 -24.48 -25.75
N PHE A 6 -21.18 -23.35 -25.10
CA PHE A 6 -20.12 -22.47 -25.59
C PHE A 6 -18.78 -23.13 -25.20
N ASP A 7 -18.35 -24.11 -25.99
CA ASP A 7 -17.00 -24.68 -25.89
C ASP A 7 -16.00 -23.57 -26.18
N ILE A 8 -15.37 -23.05 -25.12
CA ILE A 8 -14.25 -22.13 -25.26
C ILE A 8 -13.14 -22.91 -25.97
N PRO A 9 -12.67 -22.47 -27.16
CA PRO A 9 -11.62 -23.19 -27.87
C PRO A 9 -10.41 -23.40 -26.95
N ASP A 10 -9.81 -24.60 -26.95
CA ASP A 10 -8.68 -24.97 -26.09
C ASP A 10 -7.55 -23.91 -26.10
N ASP A 11 -7.33 -23.26 -27.24
CA ASP A 11 -6.36 -22.17 -27.40
C ASP A 11 -6.69 -20.94 -26.53
N ILE A 12 -7.97 -20.59 -26.38
CA ILE A 12 -8.42 -19.47 -25.55
C ILE A 12 -8.31 -19.81 -24.06
N ALA A 13 -8.62 -21.07 -23.67
CA ALA A 13 -8.44 -21.54 -22.30
C ALA A 13 -6.94 -21.53 -21.90
N ALA A 14 -6.06 -22.04 -22.75
CA ALA A 14 -4.61 -22.03 -22.52
C ALA A 14 -4.03 -20.60 -22.47
N MET A 15 -4.56 -19.66 -23.27
CA MET A 15 -4.20 -18.25 -23.18
C MET A 15 -4.67 -17.61 -21.88
N ALA A 16 -5.88 -17.94 -21.40
CA ALA A 16 -6.40 -17.45 -20.13
C ALA A 16 -5.58 -17.96 -18.93
N ASP A 17 -5.20 -19.24 -18.95
CA ASP A 17 -4.35 -19.85 -17.90
C ASP A 17 -2.95 -19.21 -17.89
N SER A 18 -2.36 -18.99 -19.07
CA SER A 18 -1.07 -18.32 -19.20
C SER A 18 -1.12 -16.88 -18.70
N ALA A 19 -2.21 -16.16 -19.00
CA ALA A 19 -2.44 -14.81 -18.50
C ALA A 19 -2.63 -14.80 -16.97
N ALA A 20 -3.37 -15.75 -16.41
CA ALA A 20 -3.55 -15.88 -14.96
C ALA A 20 -2.22 -16.19 -14.25
N ALA A 21 -1.39 -17.08 -14.81
CA ALA A 21 -0.06 -17.39 -14.27
C ALA A 21 0.88 -16.18 -14.30
N ALA A 22 0.92 -15.44 -15.42
CA ALA A 22 1.70 -14.22 -15.53
C ALA A 22 1.25 -13.14 -14.53
N LEU A 23 -0.07 -12.99 -14.32
CA LEU A 23 -0.63 -12.07 -13.32
C LEU A 23 -0.27 -12.47 -11.88
N ALA A 24 -0.27 -13.77 -11.58
CA ALA A 24 0.12 -14.28 -10.28
C ALA A 24 1.61 -14.01 -9.99
N GLU A 25 2.49 -14.26 -10.96
CA GLU A 25 3.93 -13.96 -10.85
C GLU A 25 4.18 -12.47 -10.64
N MET A 26 3.50 -11.61 -11.41
CA MET A 26 3.56 -10.15 -11.22
C MET A 26 3.07 -9.71 -9.83
N GLY A 27 2.03 -10.35 -9.30
CA GLY A 27 1.52 -10.09 -7.95
C GLY A 27 2.50 -10.48 -6.85
N GLU A 28 3.22 -11.60 -7.03
CA GLU A 28 4.28 -12.01 -6.10
C GLU A 28 5.49 -11.05 -6.13
N GLU A 29 5.90 -10.61 -7.33
CA GLU A 29 6.96 -9.62 -7.49
C GLU A 29 6.57 -8.28 -6.85
N TYR A 30 5.34 -7.81 -7.10
CA TYR A 30 4.79 -6.62 -6.45
C TYR A 30 4.81 -6.76 -4.92
N ALA A 31 4.27 -7.85 -4.36
CA ALA A 31 4.19 -8.03 -2.91
C ALA A 31 5.59 -8.04 -2.27
N LYS A 32 6.58 -8.66 -2.95
CA LYS A 32 7.98 -8.66 -2.51
C LYS A 32 8.58 -7.27 -2.50
N ASP A 33 8.39 -6.49 -3.56
CA ASP A 33 8.94 -5.14 -3.65
C ASP A 33 8.23 -4.16 -2.72
N ALA A 34 6.90 -4.25 -2.61
CA ALA A 34 6.12 -3.50 -1.63
C ALA A 34 6.55 -3.81 -0.19
N SER A 35 6.88 -5.07 0.12
CA SER A 35 7.38 -5.43 1.47
C SER A 35 8.74 -4.77 1.77
N LYS A 36 9.65 -4.72 0.80
CA LYS A 36 10.94 -4.00 0.96
C LYS A 36 10.73 -2.49 1.14
N ASP A 37 9.82 -1.92 0.36
CA ASP A 37 9.46 -0.51 0.48
C ASP A 37 8.86 -0.24 1.86
N ALA A 38 8.08 -1.17 2.42
CA ALA A 38 7.51 -1.04 3.75
C ALA A 38 8.56 -1.14 4.87
N ASP A 39 9.58 -2.00 4.71
CA ASP A 39 10.73 -2.06 5.62
C ASP A 39 11.49 -0.72 5.62
N GLN A 40 11.75 -0.18 4.43
CA GLN A 40 12.41 1.11 4.26
C GLN A 40 11.55 2.27 4.81
N LEU A 41 10.23 2.19 4.64
CA LEU A 41 9.29 3.17 5.19
C LEU A 41 9.40 3.25 6.72
N LEU A 42 9.53 2.12 7.42
CA LEU A 42 9.71 2.14 8.88
C LEU A 42 11.00 2.84 9.30
N VAL A 43 12.09 2.68 8.53
CA VAL A 43 13.35 3.39 8.79
C VAL A 43 13.13 4.91 8.71
N PHE A 44 12.39 5.37 7.70
CA PHE A 44 12.08 6.80 7.55
C PHE A 44 11.09 7.30 8.61
N ALA A 45 10.12 6.48 9.00
CA ALA A 45 9.21 6.79 10.10
C ALA A 45 9.94 6.96 11.44
N GLU A 46 10.91 6.10 11.76
CA GLU A 46 11.74 6.25 12.96
C GLU A 46 12.64 7.49 12.89
N ARG A 47 13.16 7.86 11.71
CA ARG A 47 13.86 9.14 11.53
C ARG A 47 12.94 10.34 11.78
N ALA A 48 11.72 10.32 11.25
CA ALA A 48 10.72 11.37 11.47
C ALA A 48 10.39 11.50 12.97
N LYS A 49 10.29 10.37 13.69
CA LYS A 49 10.06 10.33 15.13
C LYS A 49 11.23 10.87 15.95
N ALA A 50 12.46 10.70 15.46
CA ALA A 50 13.67 11.23 16.08
C ALA A 50 13.96 12.71 15.73
N ALA A 51 13.17 13.33 14.85
CA ALA A 51 13.33 14.72 14.48
C ALA A 51 13.09 15.65 15.68
N VAL A 52 13.92 16.68 15.80
CA VAL A 52 13.90 17.63 16.93
C VAL A 52 13.28 18.98 16.59
N ASP A 53 13.10 19.26 15.30
CA ASP A 53 12.52 20.49 14.77
C ASP A 53 11.75 20.23 13.46
N ASN A 54 11.08 21.25 12.94
CA ASN A 54 10.28 21.14 11.72
C ASN A 54 11.14 21.00 10.45
N GLU A 55 12.39 21.44 10.46
CA GLU A 55 13.29 21.31 9.30
C GLU A 55 13.68 19.83 9.11
N ALA A 56 14.05 19.16 10.20
CA ALA A 56 14.31 17.73 10.22
C ALA A 56 13.06 16.90 9.86
N VAL A 57 11.86 17.34 10.30
CA VAL A 57 10.61 16.69 9.89
C VAL A 57 10.37 16.83 8.39
N LEU A 58 10.60 18.00 7.79
CA LEU A 58 10.41 18.19 6.35
C LEU A 58 11.27 17.22 5.53
N VAL A 59 12.55 17.04 5.92
CA VAL A 59 13.44 16.08 5.27
C VAL A 59 12.93 14.65 5.41
N ALA A 60 12.56 14.24 6.63
CA ALA A 60 12.07 12.89 6.86
C ALA A 60 10.71 12.62 6.18
N MET A 61 9.86 13.63 6.05
CA MET A 61 8.57 13.54 5.37
C MET A 61 8.71 13.46 3.85
N ASP A 62 9.72 14.11 3.26
CA ASP A 62 10.02 13.97 1.84
C ASP A 62 10.48 12.55 1.48
N ASP A 63 11.30 11.93 2.34
CA ASP A 63 11.68 10.52 2.25
C ASP A 63 10.45 9.60 2.34
N ILE A 64 9.56 9.83 3.31
CA ILE A 64 8.28 9.10 3.47
C ILE A 64 7.39 9.28 2.25
N PHE A 65 7.28 10.50 1.73
CA PHE A 65 6.47 10.84 0.56
C PHE A 65 6.92 10.09 -0.69
N SER A 66 8.24 10.01 -0.89
CA SER A 66 8.83 9.29 -2.03
C SER A 66 8.48 7.80 -2.03
N ILE A 67 8.52 7.14 -0.87
CA ILE A 67 8.11 5.73 -0.77
C ILE A 67 6.59 5.57 -0.83
N ALA A 68 5.83 6.47 -0.20
CA ALA A 68 4.36 6.43 -0.24
C ALA A 68 3.82 6.42 -1.67
N HIS A 69 4.51 7.10 -2.59
CA HIS A 69 4.20 7.11 -4.00
C HIS A 69 4.30 5.73 -4.68
N ASN A 70 5.22 4.87 -4.22
CA ASN A 70 5.38 3.51 -4.75
C ASN A 70 4.18 2.63 -4.41
N PHE A 71 3.63 2.74 -3.19
CA PHE A 71 2.47 1.96 -2.77
C PHE A 71 1.19 2.30 -3.54
N LYS A 72 1.05 3.55 -3.99
CA LYS A 72 -0.10 3.99 -4.80
C LYS A 72 -0.12 3.34 -6.19
N GLY A 73 1.05 2.97 -6.71
CA GLY A 73 1.19 2.30 -7.99
C GLY A 73 0.91 0.80 -7.85
N GLN A 74 -0.23 0.35 -8.38
CA GLN A 74 -0.53 -1.07 -8.65
C GLN A 74 -1.03 -1.94 -7.48
N GLY A 75 -1.12 -1.43 -6.25
CA GLY A 75 -1.68 -2.21 -5.13
C GLY A 75 -3.10 -2.71 -5.39
N SER A 76 -3.99 -1.85 -5.89
CA SER A 76 -5.36 -2.25 -6.26
C SER A 76 -5.40 -3.26 -7.41
N THR A 77 -4.40 -3.26 -8.31
CA THR A 77 -4.32 -4.22 -9.42
C THR A 77 -4.08 -5.64 -8.92
N PHE A 78 -3.41 -5.79 -7.76
CA PHE A 78 -3.03 -7.07 -7.18
C PHE A 78 -3.78 -7.41 -5.88
N GLY A 79 -4.89 -6.72 -5.59
CA GLY A 79 -5.72 -6.99 -4.41
C GLY A 79 -5.14 -6.47 -3.08
N TYR A 80 -4.45 -5.34 -3.09
CA TYR A 80 -3.96 -4.62 -1.91
C TYR A 80 -4.58 -3.20 -1.83
N GLU A 81 -5.91 -3.16 -1.74
CA GLU A 81 -6.70 -1.93 -1.67
C GLU A 81 -6.37 -1.11 -0.42
N LEU A 82 -6.20 -1.77 0.73
CA LEU A 82 -5.76 -1.08 1.96
C LEU A 82 -4.39 -0.42 1.82
N VAL A 83 -3.43 -1.08 1.17
CA VAL A 83 -2.08 -0.52 0.95
C VAL A 83 -2.18 0.73 0.06
N THR A 84 -3.05 0.69 -0.96
CA THR A 84 -3.30 1.83 -1.84
C THR A 84 -3.93 3.00 -1.07
N LEU A 85 -4.95 2.73 -0.25
CA LEU A 85 -5.63 3.73 0.58
C LEU A 85 -4.67 4.40 1.57
N LEU A 86 -3.90 3.58 2.29
CA LEU A 86 -2.92 4.04 3.26
C LEU A 86 -1.77 4.78 2.60
N GLY A 87 -1.30 4.32 1.44
CA GLY A 87 -0.30 5.01 0.64
C GLY A 87 -0.76 6.41 0.21
N ASP A 88 -2.02 6.57 -0.23
CA ASP A 88 -2.57 7.87 -0.59
C ASP A 88 -2.72 8.80 0.63
N ALA A 89 -3.16 8.27 1.77
CA ALA A 89 -3.22 9.01 3.03
C ALA A 89 -1.81 9.47 3.48
N LEU A 90 -0.83 8.58 3.36
CA LEU A 90 0.56 8.88 3.70
C LEU A 90 1.13 9.96 2.77
N CYS A 91 0.88 9.85 1.46
CA CYS A 91 1.24 10.89 0.49
C CYS A 91 0.62 12.24 0.82
N LYS A 92 -0.61 12.30 1.35
CA LYS A 92 -1.25 13.58 1.74
C LYS A 92 -0.56 14.20 2.94
N ILE A 93 -0.26 13.43 3.98
CA ILE A 93 0.32 13.98 5.20
C ILE A 93 1.81 14.31 5.06
N SER A 94 2.56 13.57 4.24
CA SER A 94 4.01 13.77 4.09
C SER A 94 4.41 14.72 2.96
N ARG A 95 3.46 15.16 2.12
CA ARG A 95 3.76 16.04 0.97
C ARG A 95 4.45 17.34 1.42
N PRO A 96 5.61 17.71 0.84
CA PRO A 96 6.32 18.93 1.23
C PRO A 96 5.49 20.21 1.10
N VAL A 97 4.62 20.32 0.09
CA VAL A 97 3.74 21.49 -0.11
C VAL A 97 2.74 21.70 1.03
N ASN A 98 2.44 20.66 1.81
CA ASN A 98 1.55 20.73 2.96
C ASN A 98 2.29 21.17 4.24
N ASN A 99 3.60 21.42 4.14
CA ASN A 99 4.47 21.87 5.22
C ASN A 99 4.31 21.03 6.50
N PRO A 100 4.58 19.71 6.43
CA PRO A 100 4.42 18.83 7.58
C PRO A 100 5.32 19.27 8.74
N THR A 101 4.80 19.11 9.96
CA THR A 101 5.46 19.55 11.19
C THR A 101 5.58 18.40 12.18
N LEU A 102 6.20 18.63 13.33
CA LEU A 102 6.24 17.65 14.43
C LEU A 102 4.85 17.09 14.79
N ALA A 103 3.77 17.86 14.60
CA ALA A 103 2.41 17.41 14.83
C ALA A 103 1.91 16.36 13.82
N SER A 104 2.49 16.32 12.61
CA SER A 104 2.17 15.37 11.54
C SER A 104 2.84 14.00 11.75
N VAL A 105 3.96 13.98 12.47
CA VAL A 105 4.81 12.78 12.68
C VAL A 105 4.05 11.60 13.28
N PRO A 106 3.27 11.74 14.37
CA PRO A 106 2.60 10.60 14.97
C PRO A 106 1.66 9.86 14.01
N GLN A 107 0.91 10.59 13.17
CA GLN A 107 0.00 9.99 12.22
C GLN A 107 0.76 9.32 11.06
N ALA A 108 1.84 9.95 10.54
CA ALA A 108 2.68 9.33 9.52
C ALA A 108 3.32 8.01 10.01
N VAL A 109 3.80 7.97 11.26
CA VAL A 109 4.37 6.76 11.87
C VAL A 109 3.33 5.65 12.01
N LYS A 110 2.11 5.98 12.46
CA LYS A 110 1.02 4.99 12.58
C LYS A 110 0.63 4.39 11.23
N ILE A 111 0.46 5.23 10.20
CA ILE A 111 0.13 4.77 8.84
C ILE A 111 1.27 3.90 8.28
N SER A 112 2.53 4.30 8.53
CA SER A 112 3.70 3.53 8.10
C SER A 112 3.75 2.13 8.71
N ALA A 113 3.49 2.03 10.02
CA ALA A 113 3.39 0.74 10.71
C ALA A 113 2.24 -0.12 10.18
N ALA A 114 1.09 0.49 9.90
CA ALA A 114 -0.06 -0.19 9.33
C ALA A 114 0.24 -0.81 7.95
N ILE A 115 0.85 -0.04 7.04
CA ILE A 115 1.27 -0.51 5.71
C ILE A 115 2.21 -1.72 5.84
N HIS A 116 3.21 -1.61 6.71
CA HIS A 116 4.16 -2.69 6.97
C HIS A 116 3.46 -3.95 7.49
N THR A 117 2.55 -3.82 8.46
CA THR A 117 1.79 -4.97 8.99
C THR A 117 0.93 -5.64 7.91
N ILE A 118 0.22 -4.87 7.09
CA ILE A 118 -0.63 -5.40 6.00
C ILE A 118 0.20 -6.20 5.00
N LEU A 119 1.33 -5.66 4.55
CA LEU A 119 2.18 -6.32 3.56
C LEU A 119 2.87 -7.56 4.12
N HIS A 120 3.42 -7.49 5.35
CA HIS A 120 4.06 -8.64 5.99
C HIS A 120 3.07 -9.75 6.37
N GLN A 121 1.83 -9.41 6.72
CA GLN A 121 0.77 -10.39 6.97
C GLN A 121 0.04 -10.82 5.70
N ARG A 122 0.40 -10.28 4.53
CA ARG A 122 -0.26 -10.52 3.23
C ARG A 122 -1.78 -10.34 3.31
N ILE A 123 -2.22 -9.29 4.02
CA ILE A 123 -3.64 -8.93 4.07
C ILE A 123 -4.01 -8.35 2.70
N THR A 124 -4.90 -9.05 2.01
CA THR A 124 -5.43 -8.66 0.70
C THR A 124 -6.83 -8.06 0.83
N GLY A 125 -7.30 -7.40 -0.22
CA GLY A 125 -8.61 -6.76 -0.25
C GLY A 125 -8.67 -5.53 0.66
N ASP A 126 -9.84 -5.39 1.28
CA ASP A 126 -10.15 -4.43 2.34
C ASP A 126 -9.71 -4.91 3.73
N GLY A 127 -9.09 -6.09 3.85
CA GLY A 127 -8.73 -6.72 5.13
C GLY A 127 -9.91 -7.06 6.05
N GLY A 128 -11.14 -7.03 5.52
CA GLY A 128 -12.37 -7.30 6.25
C GLY A 128 -12.53 -6.46 7.53
N GLU A 129 -13.00 -7.09 8.60
CA GLU A 129 -13.22 -6.41 9.89
C GLU A 129 -11.92 -5.84 10.50
N ALA A 130 -10.77 -6.49 10.24
CA ALA A 130 -9.48 -6.03 10.73
C ALA A 130 -9.02 -4.76 10.00
N GLY A 131 -9.21 -4.71 8.66
CA GLY A 131 -8.93 -3.51 7.87
C GLY A 131 -9.85 -2.35 8.23
N ALA A 132 -11.15 -2.61 8.43
CA ALA A 132 -12.10 -1.59 8.87
C ALA A 132 -11.74 -1.00 10.24
N LYS A 133 -11.33 -1.84 11.21
CA LYS A 133 -10.84 -1.39 12.52
C LYS A 133 -9.56 -0.56 12.39
N LEU A 134 -8.62 -1.00 11.54
CA LEU A 134 -7.37 -0.29 11.30
C LEU A 134 -7.61 1.09 10.67
N CYS A 135 -8.49 1.20 9.68
CA CYS A 135 -8.88 2.48 9.09
C CYS A 135 -9.53 3.41 10.12
N ALA A 136 -10.41 2.87 10.98
CA ALA A 136 -11.01 3.63 12.07
C ALA A 136 -9.98 4.11 13.11
N GLU A 137 -9.00 3.28 13.47
CA GLU A 137 -7.91 3.67 14.39
C GLU A 137 -6.97 4.74 13.81
N LEU A 138 -6.92 4.86 12.48
CA LEU A 138 -6.10 5.82 11.74
C LEU A 138 -6.87 7.08 11.32
N ASP A 139 -8.15 7.21 11.69
CA ASP A 139 -9.07 8.27 11.24
C ASP A 139 -9.17 8.38 9.71
N LEU A 140 -9.05 7.24 9.02
CA LEU A 140 -9.24 7.15 7.58
C LEU A 140 -10.67 6.68 7.32
N ALA A 141 -11.50 7.54 6.74
CA ALA A 141 -12.84 7.14 6.32
C ALA A 141 -12.73 6.01 5.29
N ALA A 142 -13.38 4.88 5.59
CA ALA A 142 -13.61 3.79 4.65
C ALA A 142 -14.56 4.21 3.53
#